data_AF-A0A5K1JYD4-F1
#
_entry.id   AF-A0A5K1JYD4-F1
#
_cell.length_a   1.000
_cell.length_b   1.000
_cell.length_c   1.000
_cell.angle_alpha   90.00
_cell.angle_beta   90.00
_cell.angle_gamma   90.00
#
_symmetry.space_group_name_H-M   'P 1'
#
loop_
_entity.id
_entity.type
_entity.pdbx_description
1 polymer ?
#
loop_
_entity_poly.entity_id
_entity_poly.type
_entity_poly.pdbx_seq_one_letter_code
_entity_poly.pdbx_strand_id
1 'polypeptide(L)'
;MAPIYSLAAILLAVSSAVLAVPAPLSLPRQDADTTGKVTPLPESQITPFRPYTHFASTAYCLPITVVNWSCGHNCKANPNFKPLASGGDGIFVQFFAGYVGYDPDLDEVIVAHQGTDLLTM
;
A
#
# COMPACT_ATOMS: atom_id res chain seq x y z
N MET A 1 -0.42 -15.19 -54.64
CA MET A 1 -0.89 -15.36 -53.25
C MET A 1 0.18 -15.05 -52.21
N ALA A 2 1.44 -15.48 -52.37
CA ALA A 2 2.55 -15.16 -51.45
C ALA A 2 2.82 -13.65 -51.13
N PRO A 3 2.72 -12.67 -52.06
CA PRO A 3 3.15 -11.30 -51.77
C PRO A 3 2.19 -10.53 -50.86
N ILE A 4 0.91 -10.92 -50.82
CA ILE A 4 -0.11 -10.28 -49.98
C ILE A 4 0.08 -10.68 -48.51
N TYR A 5 0.45 -11.94 -48.25
CA TYR A 5 0.75 -12.41 -46.89
C TYR A 5 2.02 -11.77 -46.32
N SER A 6 3.03 -11.51 -47.16
CA SER A 6 4.24 -10.79 -46.74
C SER A 6 3.97 -9.33 -46.37
N LEU A 7 3.13 -8.63 -47.15
CA LEU A 7 2.71 -7.26 -46.83
C LEU A 7 1.87 -7.19 -45.55
N ALA A 8 0.95 -8.14 -45.36
CA ALA A 8 0.14 -8.22 -44.14
C ALA A 8 1.00 -8.51 -42.89
N ALA A 9 1.99 -9.39 -42.99
CA ALA A 9 2.90 -9.69 -41.89
C ALA A 9 3.75 -8.47 -41.48
N ILE A 10 4.18 -7.65 -42.45
CA ILE A 10 4.91 -6.41 -42.18
C ILE A 10 3.99 -5.38 -41.49
N LEU A 11 2.74 -5.24 -41.92
CA LEU A 11 1.78 -4.32 -41.28
C LEU A 11 1.46 -4.71 -39.83
N LEU A 12 1.35 -6.01 -39.52
CA LEU A 12 1.15 -6.48 -38.14
C LEU A 12 2.38 -6.26 -37.25
N ALA A 13 3.60 -6.38 -37.80
CA ALA A 13 4.82 -6.13 -37.05
C ALA A 13 4.99 -4.65 -36.69
N VAL A 14 4.61 -3.73 -37.58
CA VAL A 14 4.71 -2.28 -37.36
C VAL A 14 3.66 -1.78 -36.34
N SER A 15 2.48 -2.41 -36.28
CA SER A 15 1.42 -2.05 -35.32
C SER A 15 1.68 -2.53 -33.88
N SER A 16 2.68 -3.39 -33.67
CA SER A 16 3.13 -3.82 -32.33
C SER A 16 4.28 -2.98 -31.76
N ALA A 17 4.76 -1.97 -32.51
CA ALA A 17 5.78 -1.05 -32.02
C ALA A 17 5.16 0.01 -31.10
N VAL A 18 4.83 -0.39 -29.87
CA VAL A 18 4.54 0.57 -28.79
C VAL A 18 5.86 1.23 -28.41
N LEU A 19 6.10 2.43 -28.95
CA LEU A 19 7.19 3.28 -28.50
C LEU A 19 6.79 3.84 -27.12
N ALA A 20 7.40 3.32 -26.06
CA ALA A 20 7.30 3.92 -24.74
C ALA A 20 7.94 5.32 -24.80
N VAL A 21 7.11 6.36 -24.82
CA VAL A 21 7.58 7.73 -24.63
C VAL A 21 7.98 7.84 -23.16
N PRO A 22 9.26 8.13 -22.83
CA PRO A 22 9.62 8.38 -21.45
C PRO A 22 8.78 9.55 -20.96
N ALA A 23 8.03 9.35 -19.88
CA ALA A 23 7.37 10.45 -19.20
C ALA A 23 8.46 11.48 -18.85
N PRO A 24 8.27 12.76 -19.15
CA PRO A 24 9.24 13.77 -18.77
C PRO A 24 9.47 13.66 -17.25
N LEU A 25 10.73 13.44 -16.85
CA LEU A 25 11.19 13.52 -15.46
C LEU A 25 11.15 14.99 -15.02
N SER A 26 9.95 15.52 -14.90
CA SER A 26 9.67 16.83 -14.34
C SER A 26 8.31 16.77 -13.67
N LEU A 27 8.18 15.84 -12.73
CA LEU A 27 7.46 16.22 -11.52
C LEU A 27 8.20 17.47 -11.02
N PRO A 28 7.53 18.61 -10.82
CA PRO A 28 8.11 19.66 -10.02
C PRO A 28 8.47 18.97 -8.71
N ARG A 29 9.77 18.79 -8.46
CA ARG A 29 10.21 18.64 -7.08
C ARG A 29 9.58 19.86 -6.44
N GLN A 30 8.64 19.69 -5.50
CA GLN A 30 8.38 20.76 -4.56
C GLN A 30 9.79 21.09 -4.07
N ASP A 31 10.31 22.23 -4.51
CA ASP A 31 11.57 22.74 -4.02
C ASP A 31 11.35 22.76 -2.52
N ALA A 32 11.90 21.74 -1.86
CA ALA A 32 11.98 21.69 -0.43
C ALA A 32 12.60 23.03 -0.11
N ASP A 33 11.81 23.90 0.52
CA ASP A 33 12.09 25.30 0.78
C ASP A 33 13.59 25.54 0.67
N THR A 34 14.03 26.24 -0.37
CA THR A 34 15.45 26.43 -0.72
C THR A 34 16.31 27.02 0.41
N THR A 35 15.70 27.37 1.55
CA THR A 35 16.39 27.69 2.81
C THR A 35 16.87 26.47 3.61
N GLY A 36 16.47 25.23 3.26
CA GLY A 36 16.83 24.00 3.97
C GLY A 36 16.28 23.92 5.41
N LYS A 37 15.31 24.77 5.76
CA LYS A 37 14.78 24.84 7.12
C LYS A 37 13.74 23.75 7.40
N VAL A 38 14.21 22.64 7.95
CA VAL A 38 13.34 21.63 8.58
C VAL A 38 13.02 22.09 10.01
N THR A 39 11.73 22.30 10.29
CA THR A 39 11.27 22.59 11.66
C THR A 39 10.93 21.28 12.36
N PRO A 40 11.58 20.92 13.47
CA PRO A 40 11.23 19.71 14.20
C PRO A 40 9.83 19.84 14.81
N LEU A 41 9.03 18.78 14.66
CA LEU A 41 7.71 18.69 15.29
C LEU A 41 7.88 18.34 16.78
N PRO A 42 7.12 18.99 17.68
CA PRO A 42 7.11 18.60 19.08
C PRO A 42 6.45 17.22 19.25
N GLU A 43 6.83 16.51 20.31
CA GLU A 43 6.32 15.15 20.59
C GLU A 43 4.79 15.11 20.66
N SER A 44 4.14 16.14 21.21
CA SER A 44 2.68 16.25 21.28
C SER A 44 1.97 16.24 19.93
N GLN A 45 2.66 16.62 18.84
CA GLN A 45 2.14 16.52 17.48
C GLN A 45 2.42 15.15 16.84
N ILE A 46 3.33 14.35 17.39
CA ILE A 46 3.73 13.03 16.85
C ILE A 46 2.99 11.91 17.58
N THR A 47 2.88 11.96 18.91
CA THR A 47 2.28 10.92 19.74
C THR A 47 0.87 10.49 19.29
N PRO A 48 -0.03 11.39 18.84
CA PRO A 48 -1.35 10.99 18.36
C PRO A 48 -1.32 10.07 17.15
N PHE A 49 -0.21 10.02 16.39
CA PHE A 49 -0.07 9.14 15.22
C PHE A 49 0.33 7.70 15.57
N ARG A 50 0.75 7.45 16.82
CA ARG A 50 1.27 6.15 17.25
C ARG A 50 0.26 4.99 17.08
N PRO A 51 -1.03 5.13 17.44
CA PRO A 51 -2.04 4.10 17.17
C PRO A 51 -2.08 3.69 15.70
N TYR A 52 -2.08 4.66 14.78
CA TYR A 52 -2.14 4.39 13.35
C TYR A 52 -0.89 3.69 12.82
N THR A 53 0.30 3.98 13.36
CA THR A 53 1.52 3.23 13.01
C THR A 53 1.47 1.77 13.47
N HIS A 54 0.86 1.49 14.62
CA HIS A 54 0.64 0.11 15.08
C HIS A 54 -0.40 -0.61 14.23
N PHE A 55 -1.48 0.07 13.81
CA PHE A 55 -2.44 -0.47 12.86
C PHE A 55 -1.80 -0.81 11.51
N ALA A 56 -0.95 0.06 10.97
CA ALA A 56 -0.21 -0.20 9.74
C ALA A 56 0.70 -1.44 9.88
N SER A 57 1.40 -1.59 11.00
CA SER A 57 2.23 -2.78 11.25
C SER A 57 1.39 -4.06 11.38
N THR A 58 0.19 -3.97 11.98
CA THR A 58 -0.73 -5.11 12.12
C THR A 58 -1.20 -5.65 10.77
N ALA A 59 -1.23 -4.84 9.72
CA ALA A 59 -1.65 -5.27 8.38
C ALA A 59 -0.74 -6.35 7.77
N TYR A 60 0.49 -6.49 8.27
CA TYR A 60 1.44 -7.53 7.86
C TYR A 60 1.30 -8.85 8.65
N CYS A 61 0.39 -8.92 9.62
CA CYS A 61 0.14 -10.15 10.37
C CYS A 61 -0.76 -11.12 9.59
N LEU A 62 -0.72 -12.41 9.95
CA LEU A 62 -1.60 -13.40 9.34
C LEU A 62 -3.07 -13.02 9.53
N PRO A 63 -3.92 -13.01 8.47
CA PRO A 63 -5.29 -12.53 8.57
C PRO A 63 -6.13 -13.22 9.66
N ILE A 64 -5.93 -14.53 9.86
CA ILE A 64 -6.62 -15.29 10.91
C ILE A 64 -6.26 -14.83 12.33
N THR A 65 -5.06 -14.28 12.52
CA THR A 65 -4.64 -13.71 13.81
C THR A 65 -5.12 -12.26 13.97
N VAL A 66 -5.29 -11.53 12.87
CA VAL A 66 -5.81 -10.16 12.87
C VAL A 66 -7.30 -10.15 13.17
N VAL A 67 -8.11 -11.00 12.52
CA VAL A 67 -9.56 -11.06 12.81
C VAL A 67 -9.85 -11.47 14.26
N ASN A 68 -8.96 -12.27 14.86
CA ASN A 68 -9.03 -12.67 16.27
C ASN A 68 -8.28 -11.70 17.22
N TRP A 69 -7.68 -10.65 16.68
CA TRP A 69 -6.86 -9.66 17.38
C TRP A 69 -5.78 -10.26 18.32
N SER A 70 -5.07 -11.27 17.84
CA SER A 70 -4.16 -12.11 18.64
C SER A 70 -2.71 -12.12 18.15
N CYS A 71 -2.35 -11.21 17.25
CA CYS A 71 -1.06 -11.14 16.53
C CYS A 71 0.14 -10.63 17.35
N GLY A 72 0.16 -10.88 18.66
CA GLY A 72 1.29 -10.53 19.52
C GLY A 72 1.43 -9.03 19.77
N HIS A 73 2.65 -8.50 19.61
CA HIS A 73 2.98 -7.12 19.97
C HIS A 73 2.11 -6.09 19.25
N ASN A 74 1.82 -6.31 17.96
CA ASN A 74 1.07 -5.38 17.13
C ASN A 74 -0.38 -5.22 17.62
N CYS A 75 -1.10 -6.33 17.82
CA CYS A 75 -2.46 -6.30 18.34
C CYS A 75 -2.54 -5.78 19.80
N LYS A 76 -1.51 -6.08 20.61
CA LYS A 76 -1.43 -5.58 22.00
C LYS A 76 -1.21 -4.06 22.09
N ALA A 77 -0.75 -3.40 21.03
CA ALA A 77 -0.55 -1.96 21.02
C ALA A 77 -1.88 -1.18 20.93
N ASN A 78 -2.94 -1.80 20.41
CA ASN A 78 -4.29 -1.26 20.29
C ASN A 78 -5.31 -2.29 20.83
N PRO A 79 -5.31 -2.60 22.13
CA PRO A 79 -5.98 -3.78 22.68
C PRO A 79 -7.51 -3.75 22.58
N ASN A 80 -8.12 -2.56 22.46
CA ASN A 80 -9.57 -2.39 22.43
C ASN A 80 -10.17 -2.40 21.03
N PHE A 81 -9.34 -2.49 19.98
CA PHE A 81 -9.80 -2.55 18.60
C PHE A 81 -10.67 -3.79 18.38
N LYS A 82 -11.72 -3.60 17.57
CA LYS A 82 -12.71 -4.64 17.26
C LYS A 82 -12.64 -4.96 15.76
N PRO A 83 -11.91 -6.00 15.35
CA PRO A 83 -11.88 -6.42 13.96
C PRO A 83 -13.26 -6.85 13.49
N LEU A 84 -13.64 -6.42 12.28
CA LEU A 84 -14.84 -6.86 11.57
C LEU A 84 -14.49 -7.91 10.51
N ALA A 85 -13.43 -7.67 9.74
CA ALA A 85 -12.96 -8.58 8.71
C ALA A 85 -11.46 -8.42 8.48
N SER A 86 -10.79 -9.51 8.08
CA SER A 86 -9.41 -9.52 7.60
C SER A 86 -9.28 -10.58 6.52
N GLY A 87 -8.36 -10.41 5.58
CA GLY A 87 -8.07 -11.45 4.59
C GLY A 87 -6.94 -11.07 3.65
N GLY A 88 -7.07 -11.47 2.39
CA GLY A 88 -5.98 -11.44 1.42
C GLY A 88 -5.01 -12.59 1.64
N ASP A 89 -4.21 -12.89 0.62
CA ASP A 89 -3.20 -13.95 0.65
C ASP A 89 -1.77 -13.40 0.69
N GLY A 90 -1.62 -12.07 0.68
CA GLY A 90 -0.33 -11.39 0.65
C GLY A 90 0.43 -11.52 -0.67
N ILE A 91 -0.16 -12.13 -1.71
CA ILE A 91 0.51 -12.43 -2.98
C ILE A 91 -0.26 -11.84 -4.16
N PHE A 92 -1.51 -12.26 -4.38
CA PHE A 92 -2.31 -11.88 -5.56
C PHE A 92 -3.56 -11.07 -5.22
N VAL A 93 -4.10 -11.20 -4.00
CA VAL A 93 -5.32 -10.51 -3.59
C VAL A 93 -4.98 -9.37 -2.63
N GLN A 94 -4.57 -8.23 -3.20
CA GLN A 94 -4.22 -7.02 -2.42
C GLN A 94 -5.45 -6.26 -1.89
N PHE A 95 -6.59 -6.34 -2.58
CA PHE A 95 -7.82 -5.63 -2.17
C PHE A 95 -8.37 -6.05 -0.81
N PHE A 96 -7.95 -7.20 -0.29
CA PHE A 96 -8.33 -7.68 1.03
C PHE A 96 -7.13 -7.99 1.94
N ALA A 97 -5.88 -7.85 1.46
CA ALA A 97 -4.63 -8.02 2.23
C ALA A 97 -4.51 -6.89 3.26
N GLY A 98 -5.27 -7.04 4.33
CA GLY A 98 -5.61 -5.97 5.23
C GLY A 98 -6.75 -6.37 6.15
N TYR A 99 -7.33 -5.37 6.80
CA TYR A 99 -8.45 -5.58 7.71
C TYR A 99 -9.24 -4.30 7.91
N VAL A 100 -10.47 -4.48 8.35
CA VAL A 100 -11.38 -3.41 8.76
C VAL A 100 -11.93 -3.70 10.14
N GLY A 101 -12.15 -2.66 10.94
CA GLY A 101 -12.76 -2.76 12.26
C GLY A 101 -12.97 -1.39 12.89
N TYR A 102 -13.47 -1.37 14.12
CA TYR A 102 -13.76 -0.14 14.88
C TYR A 102 -12.84 -0.05 16.10
N ASP A 103 -12.20 1.11 16.29
CA ASP A 103 -11.46 1.44 17.50
C ASP A 103 -12.32 2.35 18.41
N PRO A 104 -12.78 1.86 19.58
CA PRO A 104 -13.54 2.69 20.52
C PRO A 104 -12.70 3.75 21.24
N ASP A 105 -11.37 3.60 21.31
CA ASP A 105 -10.49 4.57 21.97
C ASP A 105 -10.25 5.80 21.07
N LEU A 106 -10.24 5.59 19.75
CA LEU A 106 -10.14 6.66 18.74
C LEU A 106 -11.50 7.18 18.26
N ASP A 107 -12.57 6.40 18.47
CA ASP A 107 -13.90 6.60 17.87
C ASP A 107 -13.88 6.58 16.33
N GLU A 108 -13.15 5.63 15.76
CA GLU A 108 -12.90 5.58 14.31
C GLU A 108 -13.08 4.18 13.72
N VAL A 109 -13.45 4.15 12.43
CA VAL A 109 -13.35 2.94 11.62
C VAL A 109 -11.97 2.91 10.97
N ILE A 110 -11.21 1.87 11.27
CA ILE A 110 -9.86 1.67 10.72
C ILE A 110 -9.98 0.74 9.52
N VAL A 111 -9.45 1.19 8.38
CA VAL A 111 -9.23 0.38 7.19
C VAL A 111 -7.73 0.36 6.93
N ALA A 112 -7.12 -0.80 7.16
CA ALA A 112 -5.68 -0.98 7.00
C ALA A 112 -5.39 -1.85 5.78
N HIS A 113 -4.44 -1.40 4.96
CA HIS A 113 -3.95 -2.11 3.79
C HIS A 113 -2.47 -2.43 3.96
N GLN A 114 -2.06 -3.62 3.55
CA GLN A 114 -0.67 -4.03 3.47
C GLN A 114 -0.11 -3.74 2.08
N GLY A 115 1.11 -3.23 2.01
CA GLY A 115 1.89 -3.17 0.78
C GLY A 115 2.76 -4.40 0.63
N THR A 116 3.29 -4.66 -0.57
CA THR A 116 4.14 -5.82 -0.87
C THR A 116 5.25 -6.04 0.16
N ASP A 117 5.31 -7.26 0.72
CA ASP A 117 6.42 -7.71 1.57
C ASP A 117 7.30 -8.68 0.77
N LEU A 118 8.54 -8.27 0.50
CA LEU A 118 9.49 -9.06 -0.29
C LEU A 118 10.15 -10.19 0.53
N LEU A 119 10.00 -10.19 1.86
CA LEU A 119 10.61 -11.18 2.74
C LEU A 119 9.69 -12.36 3.05
N THR A 120 8.42 -12.28 2.65
CA THR A 120 7.43 -13.36 2.79
C THR A 120 6.98 -13.96 1.44
N MET A 121 7.66 -13.64 0.34
CA MET A 121 7.53 -14.35 -0.95
C MET A 121 8.36 -15.63 -0.98
#